data_AF-A0A2D4SJD5-F1
#
_entry.id   AF-A0A2D4SJD5-F1
#
_cell.length_a   1.000
_cell.length_b   1.000
_cell.length_c   1.000
_cell.angle_alpha   90.00
_cell.angle_beta   90.00
_cell.angle_gamma   90.00
#
_symmetry.space_group_name_H-M   'P 1'
#
loop_
_entity.id
_entity.type
_entity.pdbx_description
1 polymer ?
#
loop_
_entity_poly.entity_id
_entity_poly.type
_entity_poly.pdbx_seq_one_letter_code
_entity_poly.pdbx_strand_id
1 'polypeptide(L)'
;CFIEKGRVDIITCDGERRLRTYADGSLFGIPEVMSGLKWSAMAIFRGFGSVRLFPRQVLMEKIEALPDDHKNLIVSLSSKVTLKKAH
;
A
#
# COMPACT_ATOMS: atom_id res chain seq x y z
N CYS A 1 1.40 -1.00 4.26
CA CYS A 1 2.55 -1.78 4.76
C CYS A 1 3.82 -0.99 4.50
N PHE A 2 4.63 -0.73 5.53
CA PHE A 2 5.92 -0.02 5.42
C PHE A 2 7.07 -1.00 5.59
N ILE A 3 8.11 -0.88 4.77
CA ILE A 3 9.28 -1.74 4.81
C ILE A 3 10.32 -1.07 5.69
N GLU A 4 10.54 -1.62 6.88
CA GLU A 4 11.57 -1.11 7.80
C GLU A 4 12.96 -1.58 7.38
N LYS A 5 13.07 -2.81 6.89
CA LYS A 5 14.33 -3.38 6.40
C LYS A 5 14.05 -4.50 5.42
N GLY A 6 14.81 -4.56 4.34
CA GLY A 6 14.76 -5.63 3.34
C GLY A 6 14.02 -5.24 2.06
N ARG A 7 13.58 -6.23 1.28
CA ARG A 7 13.02 -6.03 -0.05
C ARG A 7 11.74 -6.85 -0.23
N VAL A 8 10.72 -6.20 -0.77
CA VAL A 8 9.43 -6.83 -1.11
C VAL A 8 9.19 -6.72 -2.60
N ASP A 9 8.89 -7.85 -3.22
CA ASP A 9 8.42 -7.93 -4.60
C ASP A 9 6.91 -8.08 -4.62
N ILE A 10 6.22 -7.24 -5.38
CA ILE A 10 4.82 -7.44 -5.74
C ILE A 10 4.78 -8.18 -7.07
N ILE A 11 4.12 -9.33 -7.08
CA ILE A 11 3.94 -10.19 -8.25
C ILE A 11 2.45 -10.41 -8.51
N THR A 12 2.11 -10.89 -9.70
CA THR A 12 0.74 -11.32 -10.04
C THR A 12 0.30 -12.50 -9.17
N CYS A 13 -1.01 -12.68 -8.97
CA CYS A 13 -1.53 -13.79 -8.16
C CYS A 13 -1.20 -15.18 -8.74
N ASP A 14 -1.01 -15.28 -10.06
CA ASP A 14 -0.52 -16.49 -10.74
C ASP A 14 0.98 -16.75 -10.50
N GLY A 15 1.70 -15.79 -9.90
CA GLY A 15 3.12 -15.88 -9.60
C GLY A 15 4.05 -15.68 -10.80
N GLU A 16 3.51 -15.50 -12.01
CA GLU A 16 4.29 -15.51 -13.24
C GLU A 16 5.07 -14.22 -13.49
N ARG A 17 4.52 -13.08 -13.04
CA ARG A 17 5.06 -11.77 -13.37
C ARG A 17 5.31 -10.90 -12.16
N ARG A 18 6.53 -10.36 -12.08
CA ARG A 18 6.84 -9.27 -11.15
C ARG A 18 6.25 -7.95 -11.65
N LEU A 19 5.42 -7.33 -10.82
CA LEU A 19 4.78 -6.04 -11.07
C LEU A 19 5.64 -4.88 -10.57
N ARG A 20 6.23 -5.02 -9.38
CA ARG A 20 7.02 -3.96 -8.75
C ARG A 20 7.92 -4.50 -7.65
N THR A 21 9.00 -3.80 -7.36
CA THR A 21 9.88 -4.06 -6.20
C THR A 21 9.93 -2.82 -5.31
N TYR A 22 9.90 -3.04 -4.01
CA TYR A 22 10.00 -2.04 -2.96
C TYR A 22 11.19 -2.35 -2.05
N ALA A 23 11.90 -1.33 -1.63
CA ALA A 23 13.07 -1.42 -0.75
C ALA A 23 12.75 -0.83 0.64
N ASP A 24 13.75 -0.80 1.51
CA ASP A 24 13.70 -0.14 2.81
C ASP A 24 13.23 1.32 2.68
N GLY A 25 12.41 1.75 3.64
CA GLY A 25 11.77 3.07 3.62
C GLY A 25 10.56 3.18 2.69
N SER A 26 10.20 2.12 1.96
CA SER A 26 9.06 2.15 1.04
C SER A 26 7.74 1.81 1.72
N LEU A 27 6.66 2.44 1.25
CA LEU A 27 5.28 2.19 1.66
C LEU A 27 4.47 1.63 0.48
N PHE A 28 3.71 0.56 0.70
CA PHE A 28 2.82 -0.02 -0.31
C PHE A 28 1.49 -0.51 0.31
N GLY A 29 0.47 -0.68 -0.52
CA GLY A 29 -0.82 -1.23 -0.09
C GLY A 29 -1.75 -0.27 0.65
N ILE A 30 -1.39 1.01 0.77
CA ILE A 30 -2.23 2.00 1.46
C ILE A 30 -3.53 2.28 0.68
N PRO A 31 -3.51 2.55 -0.63
CA PRO A 31 -4.74 2.82 -1.36
C PRO A 31 -5.72 1.65 -1.39
N GLU A 32 -5.22 0.43 -1.39
CA GLU A 32 -6.02 -0.79 -1.41
C GLU A 32 -6.66 -1.05 -0.05
N VAL A 33 -5.91 -0.80 1.04
CA VAL A 33 -6.44 -0.78 2.41
C VAL A 33 -7.53 0.30 2.56
N MET A 34 -7.33 1.47 1.95
CA MET A 34 -8.28 2.58 2.00
C MET A 34 -9.57 2.29 1.20
N SER A 35 -9.43 1.79 -0.03
CA SER A 35 -10.56 1.47 -0.92
C SER A 35 -11.34 0.23 -0.49
N GLY A 36 -10.74 -0.67 0.30
CA GLY A 36 -11.37 -1.92 0.71
C GLY A 36 -11.53 -2.94 -0.42
N LEU A 37 -10.91 -2.69 -1.57
CA LEU A 37 -10.94 -3.59 -2.72
C LEU A 37 -10.10 -4.84 -2.44
N LYS A 38 -10.46 -5.96 -3.08
CA LYS A 38 -9.64 -7.17 -3.04
C LYS A 38 -8.30 -6.88 -3.71
N TRP A 39 -7.23 -7.09 -2.96
CA TRP A 39 -5.86 -6.99 -3.44
C TRP A 39 -5.59 -8.10 -4.47
N SER A 40 -5.34 -7.74 -5.73
CA SER A 40 -5.21 -8.69 -6.85
C SER A 40 -3.75 -9.05 -7.20
N ALA A 41 -2.85 -8.91 -6.23
CA ALA A 41 -1.43 -9.23 -6.39
C ALA A 41 -0.93 -10.07 -5.20
N MET A 42 0.30 -10.57 -5.26
CA MET A 42 0.95 -11.22 -4.13
C MET A 42 2.20 -10.44 -3.74
N ALA A 43 2.40 -10.21 -2.45
CA ALA A 43 3.60 -9.58 -1.91
C ALA A 43 4.53 -10.67 -1.38
N ILE A 44 5.73 -10.80 -1.94
CA ILE A 44 6.75 -11.74 -1.51
C ILE A 44 7.89 -10.98 -0.85
N PHE A 45 8.18 -11.36 0.39
CA PHE A 45 9.36 -10.90 1.08
C PHE A 45 10.58 -11.70 0.60
N ARG A 46 11.62 -11.00 0.10
CA ARG A 46 12.84 -11.65 -0.39
C ARG A 46 13.93 -11.55 0.69
N GLY A 47 14.21 -12.68 1.35
CA GLY A 47 15.24 -12.79 2.38
C GLY A 47 14.74 -12.39 3.77
N PHE A 48 15.66 -11.94 4.64
CA PHE A 48 15.32 -11.45 5.98
C PHE A 48 14.95 -9.97 5.96
N GLY A 49 13.94 -9.60 6.73
CA GLY A 49 13.61 -8.20 6.95
C GLY A 49 12.39 -8.00 7.82
N SER A 50 12.01 -6.74 7.97
CA SER A 50 10.94 -6.30 8.86
C SER A 50 9.98 -5.39 8.13
N VAL A 51 8.70 -5.56 8.41
CA VAL A 51 7.64 -4.72 7.88
C VAL A 51 6.73 -4.27 9.01
N ARG A 52 6.25 -3.03 8.90
CA ARG A 52 5.21 -2.49 9.77
C ARG A 52 3.88 -2.52 9.04
N LEU A 53 2.93 -3.24 9.63
CA LEU A 53 1.57 -3.35 9.12
C LEU A 53 0.72 -2.17 9.61
N PHE A 54 -0.16 -1.68 8.73
CA PHE A 54 -1.15 -0.66 9.04
C PHE A 54 -2.53 -1.24 8.75
N PRO A 55 -3.22 -1.77 9.77
CA PRO A 55 -4.60 -2.23 9.61
C PRO A 55 -5.50 -1.07 9.18
N ARG A 56 -6.53 -1.38 8.39
CA ARG A 56 -7.48 -0.38 7.89
C ARG A 56 -8.08 0.48 9.01
N GLN A 57 -8.54 -0.16 10.09
CA GLN A 57 -9.18 0.52 11.22
C GLN A 57 -8.26 1.57 11.84
N VAL A 58 -7.03 1.17 12.18
CA VAL A 58 -6.02 2.05 12.76
C VAL A 58 -5.63 3.19 11.81
N LEU A 59 -5.60 2.92 10.50
CA LEU A 59 -5.31 3.95 9.50
C LEU A 59 -6.46 4.97 9.43
N MET A 60 -7.71 4.51 9.38
CA MET A 60 -8.89 5.38 9.31
C MET A 60 -9.06 6.23 10.57
N GLU A 61 -8.92 5.64 11.76
CA GLU A 61 -8.98 6.38 13.04
C GLU A 61 -7.94 7.52 13.09
N LYS A 62 -6.71 7.24 12.62
CA LYS A 62 -5.66 8.26 12.55
C LYS A 62 -5.96 9.33 11.49
N ILE A 63 -6.64 8.99 10.40
CA ILE A 63 -7.05 9.95 9.37
C ILE A 63 -8.17 10.86 9.88
N GLU A 64 -9.16 10.30 10.58
CA GLU A 64 -10.25 11.06 11.18
C GLU A 64 -9.74 12.03 12.25
N ALA A 65 -8.69 11.64 12.99
CA ALA A 65 -8.02 12.47 13.98
C ALA A 65 -7.07 13.54 13.41
N LEU A 66 -6.81 13.55 12.09
CA LEU A 66 -5.96 14.58 11.47
C LEU A 66 -6.76 15.89 11.25
N PRO A 67 -6.11 17.07 11.38
CA PRO A 67 -6.72 18.35 11.01
C PRO A 67 -7.16 18.36 9.54
N ASP A 68 -8.24 19.09 9.22
CA ASP A 68 -8.92 19.04 7.92
C ASP A 68 -8.00 19.34 6.71
N ASP A 69 -6.96 20.15 6.89
CA ASP A 69 -5.93 20.43 5.86
C ASP A 69 -5.21 19.16 5.35
N HIS A 70 -5.01 18.17 6.22
CA HIS A 70 -4.31 16.94 5.89
C HIS A 70 -5.23 15.84 5.35
N LYS A 71 -6.55 15.96 5.54
CA LYS A 71 -7.55 15.00 5.01
C LYS A 71 -7.59 15.03 3.48
N ASN A 72 -7.46 16.22 2.89
CA ASN A 72 -7.45 16.39 1.43
C ASN A 72 -6.31 15.66 0.73
N LEU A 73 -5.12 15.60 1.34
CA LEU A 73 -3.98 14.86 0.81
C LEU A 73 -4.25 13.35 0.77
N ILE A 74 -4.89 12.82 1.81
CA ILE A 74 -5.18 11.40 1.95
C ILE A 74 -6.32 10.96 1.01
N VAL A 75 -7.36 11.79 0.89
CA VAL A 75 -8.41 11.61 -0.13
C VAL A 75 -7.81 11.63 -1.53
N SER A 76 -6.90 12.56 -1.83
CA SER A 76 -6.22 12.64 -3.14
C SER A 76 -5.37 11.40 -3.46
N LEU A 77 -4.70 10.82 -2.45
CA LEU A 77 -3.95 9.56 -2.61
C LEU A 77 -4.87 8.37 -2.90
N SER A 78 -6.07 8.35 -2.30
CA SER A 78 -7.10 7.33 -2.62
C SER A 78 -7.64 7.51 -4.04
N SER A 79 -7.93 8.74 -4.47
CA SER A 79 -8.48 9.03 -5.80
C SER A 79 -7.49 8.77 -6.95
N LYS A 80 -6.18 8.95 -6.72
CA LYS A 80 -5.14 8.64 -7.73
C LYS A 80 -5.02 7.16 -8.06
N VAL A 81 -5.54 6.26 -7.24
CA VAL A 81 -5.56 4.81 -7.55
C VAL A 81 -6.69 4.44 -8.50
N THR A 82 -7.72 5.27 -8.61
CA THR A 82 -8.79 5.09 -9.60
C THR A 82 -8.37 5.54 -11.02
N LEU A 83 -7.33 6.36 -11.17
CA LEU A 83 -6.94 6.95 -12.46
C LEU A 83 -5.86 6.17 -13.24
N LYS A 84 -5.40 5.01 -12.77
CA LYS A 84 -4.47 4.14 -13.52
C LYS A 84 -5.13 2.90 -14.14
N LYS A 85 -6.41 2.99 -14.49
CA LYS A 85 -7.10 2.12 -15.46
C LYS A 85 -7.69 2.96 -16.58
N ALA A 86 -6.83 3.50 -17.43
CA ALA A 86 -7.20 4.00 -18.75
C ALA A 86 -5.96 3.95 -19.63
N HIS A 87 -5.63 2.77 -20.15
CA HIS A 87 -4.98 2.61 -21.44
C HIS A 87 -5.21 1.20 -21.97
#